data_AF-A0A485BTM8-F1
#
_entry.id   AF-A0A485BTM8-F1
#
_cell.length_a   1.000
_cell.length_b   1.000
_cell.length_c   1.000
_cell.angle_alpha   90.00
_cell.angle_beta   90.00
_cell.angle_gamma   90.00
#
_symmetry.space_group_name_H-M   'P 1'
#
loop_
_entity.id
_entity.type
_entity.pdbx_description
1 polymer ?
#
loop_
_entity_poly.entity_id
_entity_poly.type
_entity_poly.pdbx_seq_one_letter_code
_entity_poly.pdbx_strand_id
1 'polypeptide(L)'
;MCWRPSRATLPALDITFADNRIEKLLFNYRARNYPGTLDENEQQRWLEHRRQIFTPEFLQAYAQELEMLYGQYEGDNEKLSLLKALYQYAQEIV
;
A
#
# COMPACT_ATOMS: atom_id res chain seq x y z
N MET A 1 15.28 6.07 31.74
CA MET A 1 15.99 5.89 30.46
C MET A 1 14.95 5.66 29.37
N CYS A 2 14.71 6.66 28.52
CA CYS A 2 13.82 6.54 27.36
C CYS A 2 14.59 5.88 26.21
N TRP A 3 14.27 4.64 25.88
CA TRP A 3 14.80 3.96 24.70
C TRP A 3 14.04 4.45 23.46
N ARG A 4 14.61 5.44 22.75
CA ARG A 4 14.22 5.76 21.37
C ARG A 4 15.26 5.14 20.44
N PRO A 5 14.97 4.02 19.77
CA PRO A 5 15.89 3.50 18.76
C PRO A 5 15.97 4.48 17.59
N SER A 6 17.19 4.84 17.19
CA SER A 6 17.47 5.68 16.02
C SER A 6 17.17 4.93 14.71
N ARG A 7 16.80 5.69 13.67
CA ARG A 7 16.31 5.20 12.36
C ARG A 7 17.23 4.20 11.63
N ALA A 8 18.51 4.14 11.97
CA ALA A 8 19.52 3.35 11.26
C ALA A 8 19.67 1.88 11.72
N THR A 9 19.00 1.44 12.79
CA THR A 9 19.27 0.13 13.42
C THR A 9 18.16 -0.91 13.29
N LEU A 10 17.10 -0.66 12.50
CA LEU A 10 15.99 -1.62 12.35
C LEU A 10 16.39 -2.98 11.72
N PRO A 11 17.31 -3.08 10.74
CA PRO A 11 17.67 -4.39 10.17
C PRO A 11 18.68 -5.18 11.02
N ALA A 12 19.30 -4.56 12.03
CA ALA A 12 20.38 -5.17 12.82
C ALA A 12 19.90 -5.80 14.15
N LEU A 13 18.59 -5.80 14.42
CA LEU A 13 18.02 -6.40 15.61
C LEU A 13 17.59 -7.83 15.27
N ASP A 14 18.46 -8.79 15.59
CA ASP A 14 18.13 -10.23 15.56
C ASP A 14 17.16 -10.55 16.71
N ILE A 15 15.93 -10.01 16.60
CA ILE A 15 14.85 -10.23 17.55
C ILE A 15 14.09 -11.46 17.08
N THR A 16 14.22 -12.55 17.82
CA THR A 16 13.26 -13.65 17.74
C THR A 16 11.98 -13.20 18.45
N PHE A 17 10.93 -12.93 17.68
CA PHE A 17 9.62 -12.60 18.26
C PHE A 17 8.92 -13.86 18.73
N ALA A 18 8.36 -13.84 19.95
CA ALA A 18 7.54 -14.94 20.44
C ALA A 18 6.21 -15.09 19.65
N ASP A 19 5.74 -14.00 19.04
CA ASP A 19 4.53 -13.96 18.22
C ASP A 19 4.90 -13.88 16.73
N ASN A 20 4.57 -14.92 15.98
CA ASN A 20 4.86 -15.06 14.55
C ASN A 20 4.21 -13.99 13.66
N ARG A 21 3.18 -13.28 14.15
CA ARG A 21 2.51 -12.22 13.39
C ARG A 21 3.38 -10.97 13.29
N ILE A 22 4.29 -10.76 14.26
CA ILE A 22 5.09 -9.54 14.36
C ILE A 22 6.04 -9.41 13.16
N GLU A 23 6.61 -10.51 12.67
CA GLU A 23 7.49 -10.48 11.50
C GLU A 23 6.79 -9.89 10.27
N LYS A 24 5.56 -10.37 9.98
CA LYS A 24 4.75 -9.87 8.86
C LYS A 24 4.35 -8.41 9.07
N LEU A 25 3.96 -8.04 10.29
CA LEU A 25 3.57 -6.66 10.61
C LEU A 25 4.75 -5.69 10.48
N LEU A 26 5.94 -6.07 10.95
CA LEU A 26 7.14 -5.26 10.86
C LEU A 26 7.59 -5.07 9.41
N PHE A 27 7.55 -6.13 8.60
CA PHE A 27 7.83 -6.04 7.17
C PHE A 27 6.86 -5.06 6.48
N ASN A 28 5.55 -5.23 6.69
CA ASN A 28 4.54 -4.33 6.10
C ASN A 28 4.71 -2.89 6.58
N TYR A 29 5.06 -2.68 7.84
CA TYR A 29 5.32 -1.36 8.41
C TYR A 29 6.53 -0.69 7.73
N ARG A 30 7.65 -1.41 7.61
CA ARG A 30 8.85 -0.91 6.91
C ARG A 30 8.54 -0.60 5.45
N ALA A 31 7.89 -1.51 4.73
CA ALA A 31 7.61 -1.34 3.32
C ALA A 31 6.69 -0.16 3.00
N ARG A 32 5.71 0.12 3.88
CA ARG A 32 4.77 1.25 3.71
C ARG A 32 5.36 2.60 4.12
N ASN A 33 6.13 2.64 5.21
CA ASN A 33 6.56 3.91 5.82
C ASN A 33 8.01 4.28 5.48
N TYR A 34 8.86 3.29 5.23
CA TYR A 34 10.30 3.45 5.02
C TYR A 34 10.81 2.53 3.90
N PRO A 35 10.29 2.62 2.66
CA PRO A 35 10.65 1.72 1.57
C PRO A 35 12.15 1.72 1.24
N GLY A 36 12.84 2.84 1.46
CA GLY A 36 14.31 2.93 1.28
C GLY A 36 15.13 2.13 2.29
N THR A 37 14.49 1.49 3.28
CA THR A 37 15.16 0.56 4.22
C THR A 37 15.07 -0.90 3.78
N LEU A 38 14.35 -1.19 2.70
CA LEU A 38 14.23 -2.54 2.16
C LEU A 38 15.43 -2.86 1.27
N ASP A 39 16.02 -4.05 1.45
CA ASP A 39 16.99 -4.58 0.49
C ASP A 39 16.30 -5.01 -0.83
N GLU A 40 17.08 -5.41 -1.83
CA GLU A 40 16.56 -5.80 -3.15
C GLU A 40 15.55 -6.96 -3.08
N ASN A 41 15.79 -7.97 -2.24
CA ASN A 41 14.90 -9.12 -2.09
C ASN A 41 13.60 -8.71 -1.40
N GLU A 42 13.69 -7.87 -0.37
CA GLU A 42 12.54 -7.31 0.34
C GLU A 42 11.70 -6.40 -0.57
N GLN A 43 12.33 -5.62 -1.46
CA GLN A 43 11.66 -4.82 -2.47
C GLN A 43 10.89 -5.70 -3.45
N GLN A 44 11.50 -6.78 -3.97
CA GLN A 44 10.80 -7.73 -4.84
C GLN A 44 9.63 -8.41 -4.13
N ARG A 45 9.82 -8.82 -2.86
CA ARG A 45 8.74 -9.38 -2.04
C ARG A 45 7.58 -8.39 -1.86
N TRP A 46 7.88 -7.11 -1.67
CA TRP A 46 6.85 -6.07 -1.55
C TRP A 46 6.15 -5.79 -2.87
N LEU A 47 6.87 -5.80 -3.99
CA LEU A 47 6.29 -5.66 -5.33
C LEU A 47 5.33 -6.82 -5.64
N GLU A 48 5.74 -8.05 -5.34
CA GLU A 48 4.88 -9.23 -5.49
C GLU A 48 3.65 -9.14 -4.59
N HIS A 49 3.81 -8.70 -3.33
CA HIS A 49 2.68 -8.44 -2.45
C HIS A 49 1.70 -7.42 -3.05
N ARG A 50 2.19 -6.33 -3.65
CA ARG A 50 1.33 -5.35 -4.33
C ARG A 50 0.61 -5.95 -5.54
N ARG A 51 1.28 -6.77 -6.34
CA ARG A 51 0.67 -7.47 -7.50
C ARG A 51 -0.46 -8.41 -7.09
N GLN A 52 -0.34 -9.05 -5.94
CA GLN A 52 -1.38 -9.91 -5.38
C GLN A 52 -2.62 -9.13 -4.89
N ILE A 53 -2.47 -7.84 -4.61
CA ILE A 53 -3.59 -6.96 -4.27
C ILE A 53 -4.20 -6.35 -5.53
N PHE A 54 -3.38 -5.81 -6.43
CA PHE A 54 -3.79 -5.19 -7.69
C PHE A 54 -3.93 -6.24 -8.80
N THR A 55 -4.73 -7.27 -8.55
CA THR A 55 -5.02 -8.26 -9.60
C THR A 55 -5.88 -7.62 -10.71
N PRO A 56 -5.85 -8.17 -11.94
CA PRO A 56 -6.68 -7.66 -13.02
C PRO A 56 -8.18 -7.60 -12.64
N GLU A 57 -8.66 -8.60 -11.91
CA GLU A 57 -10.05 -8.69 -11.46
C GLU A 57 -10.39 -7.59 -10.45
N PHE A 58 -9.49 -7.31 -9.50
CA PHE A 58 -9.67 -6.22 -8.54
C PHE A 58 -9.71 -4.86 -9.24
N LEU A 59 -8.76 -4.61 -10.15
CA LEU A 59 -8.69 -3.35 -10.89
C LEU A 59 -9.90 -3.16 -11.80
N GLN A 60 -10.37 -4.22 -12.45
CA GLN A 60 -11.58 -4.18 -13.26
C GLN A 60 -12.81 -3.87 -12.41
N ALA A 61 -12.99 -4.53 -11.27
CA ALA A 61 -14.11 -4.26 -10.36
C ALA A 61 -14.08 -2.82 -9.84
N TYR A 62 -12.90 -2.31 -9.47
CA TYR A 62 -12.73 -0.93 -9.02
C TYR A 62 -13.06 0.09 -10.14
N ALA A 63 -12.62 -0.15 -11.37
CA ALA A 63 -12.95 0.70 -12.51
C ALA A 63 -14.47 0.72 -12.79
N GLN A 64 -15.12 -0.44 -12.74
CA GLN A 64 -16.57 -0.55 -12.92
C GLN A 64 -17.35 0.19 -11.82
N GLU A 65 -16.88 0.14 -10.57
CA GLU A 65 -17.47 0.89 -9.47
C GLU A 65 -17.38 2.41 -9.72
N LEU A 66 -16.21 2.90 -10.16
CA LEU A 66 -16.04 4.31 -10.51
C LEU A 66 -16.94 4.75 -11.68
N GLU A 67 -17.08 3.92 -12.71
CA GLU A 67 -17.98 4.20 -13.85
C GLU A 67 -19.44 4.27 -13.41
N MET A 68 -19.89 3.34 -12.57
CA MET A 68 -21.24 3.32 -12.02
C MET A 68 -21.52 4.59 -11.20
N LEU A 69 -20.59 4.97 -10.31
CA LEU A 69 -20.71 6.18 -9.49
C LEU A 69 -20.69 7.45 -10.34
N TYR A 70 -19.95 7.46 -11.45
CA TYR A 70 -19.91 8.59 -12.38
C TYR A 70 -21.28 8.84 -13.00
N GLY A 71 -21.98 7.79 -13.43
CA GLY A 71 -23.35 7.90 -13.92
C GLY A 71 -24.36 8.28 -12.82
N GLN A 72 -24.21 7.72 -11.62
CA GLN A 72 -25.10 8.01 -10.48
C GLN A 72 -25.05 9.48 -10.04
N TYR A 73 -23.88 10.11 -10.09
CA TYR A 73 -23.66 11.49 -9.64
C TYR A 73 -23.56 12.49 -10.79
N GLU A 74 -24.18 12.19 -11.93
CA GLU A 74 -24.27 13.13 -13.04
C GLU A 74 -24.88 14.46 -12.56
N GLY A 75 -24.17 15.57 -12.82
CA GLY A 75 -24.55 16.92 -12.39
C GLY A 75 -23.99 17.36 -11.03
N ASP A 76 -23.39 16.46 -10.24
CA ASP A 76 -22.69 16.80 -8.99
C ASP A 76 -21.19 17.00 -9.26
N ASN A 77 -20.82 18.24 -9.61
CA ASN A 77 -19.45 18.58 -10.02
C ASN A 77 -18.38 18.23 -8.98
N GLU A 78 -18.70 18.35 -7.68
CA GLU A 78 -17.74 18.02 -6.61
C GLU A 78 -17.43 16.52 -6.61
N LYS A 79 -18.47 15.68 -6.62
CA LYS A 79 -18.27 14.22 -6.65
C LYS A 79 -17.61 13.75 -7.93
N LEU A 80 -17.96 14.32 -9.08
CA LEU A 80 -17.31 13.99 -10.35
C LEU A 80 -15.81 14.35 -10.33
N SER A 81 -15.41 15.42 -9.65
CA SER A 81 -13.99 15.77 -9.47
C SER A 81 -13.25 14.76 -8.59
N LEU A 82 -13.88 14.28 -7.51
CA LEU A 82 -13.31 13.26 -6.63
C LEU A 82 -13.17 11.92 -7.34
N LEU A 83 -14.17 11.50 -8.13
CA LEU A 83 -14.11 10.25 -8.91
C LEU A 83 -12.99 10.29 -9.94
N LYS A 84 -12.78 11.43 -10.61
CA LYS A 84 -11.63 11.63 -11.51
C LYS A 84 -10.29 11.54 -10.77
N ALA A 85 -10.20 12.14 -9.59
CA ALA A 85 -8.98 12.06 -8.77
C ALA A 85 -8.70 10.62 -8.30
N LEU A 86 -9.72 9.86 -7.93
CA LEU A 86 -9.59 8.44 -7.56
C LEU A 86 -9.12 7.59 -8.74
N TYR A 87 -9.68 7.84 -9.95
CA TYR A 87 -9.24 7.16 -11.16
C TYR A 87 -7.78 7.48 -11.49
N GLN A 88 -7.39 8.76 -11.45
CA GLN A 88 -6.01 9.18 -11.69
C GLN A 88 -5.04 8.54 -10.68
N TYR A 89 -5.39 8.56 -9.39
CA TYR A 89 -4.56 7.95 -8.36
C TYR A 89 -4.38 6.44 -8.60
N ALA A 90 -5.44 5.73 -9.02
CA ALA A 90 -5.33 4.32 -9.38
C ALA A 90 -4.34 4.08 -10.54
N GLN A 91 -4.28 4.96 -11.53
CA GLN A 91 -3.31 4.85 -12.63
C GLN A 91 -1.85 5.09 -12.19
N GLU A 92 -1.63 5.93 -11.18
CA GLU A 92 -0.29 6.24 -10.66
C GLU A 92 0.27 5.13 -9.77
N ILE A 93 -0.59 4.40 -9.05
CA ILE A 93 -0.17 3.41 -8.06
C ILE A 93 -0.13 1.97 -8.57
N VAL A 94 -0.62 1.69 -9.77
CA VAL A 94 -0.62 0.34 -10.35
C VAL A 94 0.71 0.05 -11.04
#